data_AF-A0A059AEL6-F1
#
_entry.id   AF-A0A059AEL6-F1
#
_cell.length_a   1.000
_cell.length_b   1.000
_cell.length_c   1.000
_cell.angle_alpha   90.00
_cell.angle_beta   90.00
_cell.angle_gamma   90.00
#
_symmetry.space_group_name_H-M   'P 1'
#
loop_
_entity.id
_entity.type
_entity.pdbx_description
1 polymer ?
#
loop_
_entity_poly.entity_id
_entity_poly.type
_entity_poly.pdbx_seq_one_letter_code
_entity_poly.pdbx_strand_id
1 'polypeptide(L)'
;MPFPALGHINPLMNLCKILASRAPHVTVTIQHILCTIPNVLPSERVRTQLSSEFTEAVYTKMEAPFEKVLDQLRPPPTLLVADMFLNWPVHVGNRRNIPVASFWPIAASNFSFLYHFQLLEQHGHLPQNSSEKGNDMVDYIPGIPPTRLTDLIGGRSERMMQKMRSIVDWVHRTQYLLLSSVYEIESQTVNALKPSLSIPIYTIGPSIPYFELQENPSSNSDSDYITKWLDRQLGSSVLFVSLGSLVSVSSSKMDEIAAGLRDSNERFLWVARDEASRLKELLPGGDSGIVVPWCDQLRVLTHPSVGGFWTHCGWNSIQEGIYAGLPFLAYPVAMDQDYNCKIIVDDWKVGWRVGKHDIAGLVRKFMDLGDSESMEVRRRAKHLQELCHHAIGPDGSSETNICTFIGTFRALP
;
A
#
# COMPACT_ATOMS: atom_id res chain seq x y z
N MET A 1 -13.38 8.90 4.99
CA MET A 1 -14.02 7.65 5.45
C MET A 1 -13.24 6.46 4.92
N PRO A 2 -12.32 5.88 5.71
CA PRO A 2 -11.49 4.76 5.27
C PRO A 2 -12.21 3.41 5.44
N PHE A 3 -11.90 2.42 4.59
CA PHE A 3 -12.22 1.03 4.92
C PHE A 3 -11.48 0.65 6.22
N PRO A 4 -12.09 -0.07 7.18
CA PRO A 4 -11.54 -0.24 8.53
C PRO A 4 -10.39 -1.27 8.65
N ALA A 5 -9.44 -1.22 7.72
CA ALA A 5 -8.18 -1.97 7.71
C ALA A 5 -6.99 -0.99 7.65
N LEU A 6 -5.87 -1.29 8.31
CA LEU A 6 -4.72 -0.38 8.41
C LEU A 6 -4.15 0.02 7.03
N GLY A 7 -4.17 -0.91 6.07
CA GLY A 7 -3.76 -0.63 4.69
C GLY A 7 -4.60 0.44 3.97
N HIS A 8 -5.78 0.76 4.50
CA HIS A 8 -6.72 1.73 3.96
C HIS A 8 -6.81 2.98 4.85
N ILE A 9 -6.82 2.79 6.17
CA ILE A 9 -6.85 3.88 7.16
C ILE A 9 -5.61 4.75 7.01
N ASN A 10 -4.41 4.18 7.11
CA ASN A 10 -3.17 4.96 7.13
C ASN A 10 -2.99 5.87 5.91
N PRO A 11 -3.11 5.40 4.65
CA PRO A 11 -2.92 6.28 3.51
C PRO A 11 -3.99 7.38 3.43
N LEU A 12 -5.25 7.09 3.78
CA LEU A 12 -6.28 8.13 3.84
C LEU A 12 -6.03 9.14 4.97
N MET A 13 -5.55 8.69 6.13
CA MET A 13 -5.15 9.56 7.24
C MET A 13 -4.02 10.50 6.83
N ASN A 14 -3.01 9.99 6.13
CA ASN A 14 -1.89 10.79 5.65
C ASN A 14 -2.35 11.84 4.63
N LEU A 15 -3.23 11.45 3.69
CA LEU A 15 -3.88 12.41 2.80
C LEU A 15 -4.61 13.50 3.59
N CYS A 16 -5.42 13.13 4.57
CA CYS A 16 -6.15 14.09 5.40
C CYS A 16 -5.22 15.07 6.13
N LYS A 17 -4.10 14.60 6.68
CA LYS A 17 -3.08 15.45 7.32
C LYS A 17 -2.43 16.40 6.31
N ILE A 18 -2.11 15.92 5.10
CA ILE A 18 -1.59 16.75 4.01
C ILE A 18 -2.61 17.84 3.62
N LEU A 19 -3.88 17.46 3.39
CA LEU A 19 -4.95 18.40 3.06
C LEU A 19 -5.12 19.47 4.16
N ALA A 20 -5.12 19.07 5.43
CA ALA A 20 -5.21 20.00 6.55
C ALA A 20 -4.01 20.96 6.61
N SER A 21 -2.81 20.49 6.31
CA SER A 21 -1.60 21.34 6.26
C SER A 21 -1.64 22.37 5.12
N ARG A 22 -2.22 22.02 3.97
CA ARG A 22 -2.27 22.88 2.77
C ARG A 22 -3.51 23.77 2.71
N ALA A 23 -4.54 23.44 3.48
CA ALA A 23 -5.76 24.22 3.58
C ALA A 23 -6.15 24.44 5.05
N PRO A 24 -5.49 25.36 5.77
CA PRO A 24 -5.73 25.59 7.20
C PRO A 24 -7.17 26.01 7.55
N HIS A 25 -7.93 26.52 6.57
CA HIS A 25 -9.33 26.89 6.69
C HIS A 25 -10.31 25.75 6.37
N VAL A 26 -9.81 24.59 5.91
CA VAL A 26 -10.62 23.39 5.72
C VAL A 26 -10.58 22.56 6.99
N THR A 27 -11.73 22.38 7.64
CA THR A 27 -11.85 21.46 8.76
C THR A 27 -11.90 20.03 8.25
N VAL A 28 -10.82 19.27 8.48
CA VAL A 28 -10.78 17.84 8.16
C VAL A 28 -11.22 17.04 9.36
N THR A 29 -12.44 16.49 9.31
CA THR A 29 -12.93 15.61 10.37
C THR A 29 -12.59 14.17 10.05
N ILE A 30 -11.73 13.59 10.89
CA ILE A 30 -11.45 12.15 10.86
C ILE A 30 -12.06 11.55 12.11
N GLN A 31 -13.17 10.83 11.94
CA GLN A 31 -13.76 10.08 13.03
C GLN A 31 -13.32 8.61 12.93
N HIS A 32 -12.69 8.12 13.99
CA HIS A 32 -12.52 6.68 14.18
C HIS A 32 -13.91 6.08 14.40
N ILE A 33 -14.55 5.62 13.32
CA ILE A 33 -15.85 4.95 13.40
C ILE A 33 -15.78 3.69 14.30
N LEU A 34 -14.58 3.14 14.48
CA LEU A 34 -14.30 2.08 15.46
C LEU A 34 -14.67 2.45 16.91
N CYS A 35 -14.61 3.74 17.27
CA CYS A 35 -14.97 4.21 18.61
C CYS A 35 -16.47 4.52 18.75
N THR A 36 -17.18 4.79 17.65
CA THR A 36 -18.61 5.17 17.67
C THR A 36 -19.56 4.03 17.26
N ILE A 37 -19.06 2.90 16.76
CA ILE A 37 -19.86 1.69 16.51
C ILE A 37 -19.38 0.54 17.43
N PRO A 38 -19.68 0.58 18.73
CA PRO A 38 -19.48 -0.58 19.59
C PRO A 38 -20.32 -1.76 19.04
N ASN A 39 -19.74 -2.95 19.00
CA ASN A 39 -20.37 -4.25 18.66
C ASN A 39 -20.45 -4.67 17.19
N VAL A 40 -19.90 -3.94 16.22
CA VAL A 40 -19.91 -4.40 14.80
C VAL A 40 -18.57 -4.97 14.34
N LEU A 41 -17.45 -4.57 14.96
CA LEU A 41 -16.12 -4.89 14.47
C LEU A 41 -15.30 -5.55 15.57
N PRO A 42 -14.79 -6.77 15.37
CA PRO A 42 -13.96 -7.44 16.35
C PRO A 42 -12.57 -6.79 16.42
N SER A 43 -11.74 -7.19 17.40
CA SER A 43 -10.37 -6.66 17.56
C SER A 43 -9.53 -6.85 16.29
N GLU A 44 -8.48 -6.05 16.09
CA GLU A 44 -7.61 -6.14 14.91
C GLU A 44 -7.14 -7.58 14.64
N ARG A 45 -6.80 -8.30 15.70
CA ARG A 45 -6.43 -9.74 15.69
C ARG A 45 -7.49 -10.67 15.12
N VAL A 46 -8.76 -10.32 15.24
CA VAL A 46 -9.89 -11.12 14.79
C VAL A 46 -10.33 -10.71 13.38
N ARG A 47 -10.02 -9.49 12.92
CA ARG A 47 -10.33 -9.02 11.54
C ARG A 47 -9.53 -9.76 10.48
N THR A 48 -8.31 -10.18 10.80
CA THR A 48 -7.46 -11.00 9.92
C THR A 48 -7.97 -12.44 9.81
N GLN A 49 -8.67 -12.94 10.84
CA GLN A 49 -9.22 -14.30 10.91
C GLN A 49 -10.68 -14.41 10.43
N LEU A 50 -11.50 -13.35 10.56
CA LEU A 50 -12.92 -13.28 10.15
C LEU A 50 -13.13 -12.49 8.86
N SER A 51 -12.28 -12.70 7.85
CA SER A 51 -12.22 -11.81 6.67
C SER A 51 -13.55 -11.64 5.93
N SER A 52 -14.42 -12.65 5.88
CA SER A 52 -15.74 -12.57 5.23
C SER A 52 -16.79 -11.87 6.08
N GLU A 53 -16.99 -12.29 7.33
CA GLU A 53 -18.00 -11.74 8.25
C GLU A 53 -17.71 -10.28 8.60
N PHE A 54 -16.43 -9.95 8.85
CA PHE A 54 -16.00 -8.57 9.07
C PHE A 54 -16.33 -7.71 7.85
N THR A 55 -15.95 -8.19 6.67
CA THR A 55 -16.20 -7.47 5.42
C THR A 55 -17.71 -7.30 5.18
N GLU A 56 -18.52 -8.33 5.41
CA GLU A 56 -19.98 -8.26 5.31
C GLU A 56 -20.57 -7.25 6.30
N ALA A 57 -20.11 -7.24 7.55
CA ALA A 57 -20.54 -6.27 8.56
C ALA A 57 -20.20 -4.83 8.14
N VAL A 58 -19.01 -4.60 7.57
CA VAL A 58 -18.61 -3.29 7.04
C VAL A 58 -19.55 -2.83 5.92
N TYR A 59 -19.91 -3.73 5.00
CA TYR A 59 -20.78 -3.39 3.88
C TYR A 59 -22.24 -3.20 4.28
N THR A 60 -22.74 -3.94 5.26
CA THR A 60 -24.19 -4.01 5.56
C THR A 60 -24.60 -3.25 6.82
N LYS A 61 -23.69 -2.99 7.76
CA LYS A 61 -24.01 -2.42 9.08
C LYS A 61 -23.43 -1.04 9.34
N MET A 62 -22.48 -0.56 8.54
CA MET A 62 -21.79 0.71 8.79
C MET A 62 -22.45 1.94 8.15
N GLU A 63 -23.37 1.77 7.19
CA GLU A 63 -24.07 2.90 6.55
C GLU A 63 -24.87 3.74 7.57
N ALA A 64 -25.76 3.11 8.34
CA ALA A 64 -26.63 3.85 9.27
C ALA A 64 -25.85 4.59 10.38
N PRO A 65 -24.80 4.02 11.01
CA PRO A 65 -23.97 4.77 11.94
C PRO A 65 -23.16 5.90 11.28
N PHE A 66 -22.72 5.72 10.04
CA PHE A 66 -22.08 6.80 9.28
C PHE A 66 -23.03 7.98 9.06
N GLU A 67 -24.30 7.71 8.72
CA GLU A 67 -25.31 8.76 8.59
C GLU A 67 -25.51 9.54 9.90
N LYS A 68 -25.57 8.84 11.04
CA LYS A 68 -25.65 9.48 12.36
C LYS A 68 -24.46 10.38 12.65
N VAL A 69 -23.26 9.97 12.23
CA VAL A 69 -22.06 10.80 12.32
C VAL A 69 -22.24 12.08 11.51
N LEU A 70 -22.66 11.97 10.24
CA LEU A 70 -22.89 13.16 9.40
C LEU A 70 -23.91 14.13 10.01
N ASP A 71 -24.97 13.63 10.63
CA ASP A 71 -26.01 14.44 11.29
C ASP A 71 -25.48 15.24 12.49
N GLN A 72 -24.43 14.73 13.13
CA GLN A 72 -23.81 15.33 14.33
C GLN A 72 -22.70 16.33 14.00
N LEU A 73 -22.13 16.29 12.79
CA LEU A 73 -21.04 17.19 12.40
C LEU A 73 -21.49 18.65 12.35
N ARG A 74 -20.70 19.53 12.95
CA ARG A 74 -20.88 20.99 12.91
C ARG A 74 -19.54 21.64 12.57
N PRO A 75 -19.42 22.38 11.45
CA PRO A 75 -20.44 22.56 10.40
C PRO A 75 -20.75 21.25 9.64
N PRO A 76 -21.87 21.19 8.89
CA PRO A 76 -22.14 20.08 8.00
C PRO A 76 -21.01 19.88 6.97
N PRO A 77 -20.70 18.64 6.57
CA PRO A 77 -19.65 18.37 5.61
C PRO A 77 -20.04 18.84 4.21
N THR A 78 -19.11 19.49 3.52
CA THR A 78 -19.27 19.97 2.13
C THR A 78 -18.65 19.02 1.09
N LEU A 79 -17.83 18.06 1.54
CA LEU A 79 -17.20 17.05 0.71
C LEU A 79 -16.97 15.79 1.54
N LEU A 80 -17.22 14.62 0.94
CA LEU A 80 -16.82 13.34 1.50
C LEU A 80 -15.60 12.80 0.75
N VAL A 81 -14.51 12.53 1.46
CA VAL A 81 -13.43 11.69 0.92
C VAL A 81 -13.67 10.27 1.40
N ALA A 82 -13.93 9.34 0.48
CA ALA A 82 -14.36 7.98 0.80
C ALA A 82 -13.44 6.96 0.16
N ASP A 83 -12.99 5.98 0.92
CA ASP A 83 -12.30 4.81 0.38
C ASP A 83 -13.21 4.09 -0.61
N MET A 84 -12.70 3.81 -1.80
CA MET A 84 -13.49 3.21 -2.88
C MET A 84 -14.06 1.83 -2.51
N PHE A 85 -13.42 1.11 -1.58
CA PHE A 85 -13.93 -0.15 -1.05
C PHE A 85 -15.19 0.00 -0.20
N LEU A 86 -15.74 1.21 -0.05
CA LEU A 86 -16.99 1.50 0.61
C LEU A 86 -17.95 2.14 -0.40
N ASN A 87 -19.06 1.48 -0.69
CA ASN A 87 -20.11 2.01 -1.58
C ASN A 87 -21.09 2.94 -0.85
N TRP A 88 -21.41 2.64 0.40
CA TRP A 88 -22.39 3.40 1.19
C TRP A 88 -22.03 4.88 1.39
N PRO A 89 -20.75 5.34 1.53
CA PRO A 89 -20.49 6.77 1.66
C PRO A 89 -20.79 7.51 0.35
N VAL A 90 -20.54 6.86 -0.80
CA VAL A 90 -20.90 7.37 -2.13
C VAL A 90 -22.41 7.49 -2.25
N HIS A 91 -23.13 6.44 -1.83
CA HIS A 91 -24.59 6.43 -1.86
C HIS A 91 -25.20 7.53 -0.97
N VAL A 92 -24.77 7.61 0.29
CA VAL A 92 -25.22 8.62 1.27
C VAL A 92 -24.90 10.04 0.79
N GLY A 93 -23.68 10.29 0.30
CA GLY A 93 -23.28 11.59 -0.23
C GLY A 93 -24.20 12.06 -1.34
N ASN A 94 -24.43 11.20 -2.33
CA ASN A 94 -25.36 11.51 -3.44
C ASN A 94 -26.80 11.76 -2.96
N ARG A 95 -27.34 10.95 -2.02
CA ARG A 95 -28.69 11.17 -1.47
C ARG A 95 -28.82 12.51 -0.74
N ARG A 96 -27.73 12.99 -0.12
CA ARG A 96 -27.68 14.22 0.66
C ARG A 96 -27.15 15.41 -0.14
N ASN A 97 -26.89 15.25 -1.43
CA ASN A 97 -26.25 16.25 -2.30
C ASN A 97 -24.88 16.74 -1.78
N ILE A 98 -24.11 15.86 -1.14
CA ILE A 98 -22.74 16.12 -0.72
C ILE A 98 -21.80 15.44 -1.73
N PRO A 99 -20.95 16.20 -2.45
CA PRO A 99 -19.97 15.64 -3.37
C PRO A 99 -19.04 14.62 -2.72
N VAL A 100 -18.61 13.65 -3.51
CA VAL A 100 -17.77 12.54 -3.04
C VAL A 100 -16.50 12.44 -3.87
N ALA A 101 -15.36 12.47 -3.20
CA ALA A 101 -14.07 12.12 -3.76
C ALA A 101 -13.73 10.68 -3.40
N SER A 102 -13.66 9.80 -4.39
CA SER A 102 -13.28 8.41 -4.19
C SER A 102 -11.77 8.30 -4.04
N PHE A 103 -11.31 7.71 -2.95
CA PHE A 103 -9.90 7.45 -2.67
C PHE A 103 -9.56 6.01 -3.00
N TRP A 104 -8.55 5.81 -3.85
CA TRP A 104 -7.99 4.52 -4.20
C TRP A 104 -6.66 4.30 -3.47
N PRO A 105 -6.63 3.44 -2.43
CA PRO A 105 -5.47 3.29 -1.55
C PRO A 105 -4.38 2.35 -2.10
N ILE A 106 -4.61 1.70 -3.24
CA ILE A 106 -3.64 0.79 -3.87
C ILE A 106 -3.11 1.37 -5.20
N ALA A 107 -2.31 0.60 -5.95
CA ALA A 107 -1.71 1.07 -7.20
C ALA A 107 -2.76 1.53 -8.22
N ALA A 108 -2.47 2.61 -8.96
CA ALA A 108 -3.33 3.12 -10.03
C ALA A 108 -3.51 2.08 -11.14
N SER A 109 -2.46 1.32 -11.42
CA SER A 109 -2.51 0.22 -12.38
C SER A 109 -3.44 -0.92 -11.95
N ASN A 110 -3.59 -1.16 -10.65
CA ASN A 110 -4.62 -2.07 -10.15
C ASN A 110 -6.04 -1.53 -10.40
N PHE A 111 -6.24 -0.22 -10.26
CA PHE A 111 -7.52 0.41 -10.64
C PHE A 111 -7.81 0.21 -12.14
N SER A 112 -6.84 0.49 -13.03
CA SER A 112 -7.02 0.29 -14.47
C SER A 112 -7.35 -1.16 -14.82
N PHE A 113 -6.68 -2.11 -14.17
CA PHE A 113 -6.97 -3.52 -14.34
C PHE A 113 -8.42 -3.88 -13.98
N LEU A 114 -8.88 -3.46 -12.80
CA LEU A 114 -10.24 -3.76 -12.35
C LEU A 114 -11.29 -3.03 -13.17
N TYR A 115 -11.03 -1.78 -13.56
CA TYR A 115 -11.93 -0.97 -14.38
C TYR A 115 -12.13 -1.58 -15.77
N HIS A 116 -11.07 -2.14 -16.36
CA HIS A 116 -11.12 -2.81 -17.65
C HIS A 116 -11.26 -4.33 -17.54
N PHE A 117 -11.71 -4.87 -16.41
CA PHE A 117 -11.79 -6.32 -16.18
C PHE A 117 -12.62 -7.05 -17.26
N GLN A 118 -13.62 -6.39 -17.84
CA GLN A 118 -14.44 -6.98 -18.91
C GLN A 118 -13.62 -7.35 -20.17
N LEU A 119 -12.47 -6.73 -20.41
CA LEU A 119 -11.58 -7.14 -21.49
C LEU A 119 -11.01 -8.54 -21.25
N LEU A 120 -10.77 -8.96 -20.00
CA LEU A 120 -10.37 -10.34 -19.69
C LEU A 120 -11.49 -11.31 -20.04
N GLU A 121 -12.74 -10.96 -19.74
CA GLU A 121 -13.91 -11.80 -20.04
C GLU A 121 -14.05 -12.01 -21.55
N GLN A 122 -13.89 -10.94 -22.34
CA GLN A 122 -13.94 -10.99 -23.81
C GLN A 122 -12.86 -11.89 -24.41
N HIS A 123 -11.69 -12.01 -23.77
CA HIS A 123 -10.60 -12.88 -24.20
C HIS A 123 -10.61 -14.25 -23.50
N GLY A 124 -11.61 -14.55 -22.68
CA GLY A 124 -11.73 -15.83 -21.95
C GLY A 124 -10.64 -16.04 -20.89
N HIS A 125 -10.10 -14.95 -20.34
CA HIS A 125 -9.05 -14.91 -19.30
C HIS A 125 -9.68 -14.80 -17.89
N LEU A 126 -10.53 -15.76 -17.56
CA LEU A 126 -11.22 -15.82 -16.26
C LEU A 126 -10.41 -16.56 -15.20
N PRO A 127 -10.62 -16.30 -13.89
CA PRO A 127 -9.87 -16.95 -12.82
C PRO A 127 -9.92 -18.49 -12.84
N GLN A 128 -11.05 -19.06 -13.27
CA GLN A 128 -11.22 -20.52 -13.42
C GLN A 128 -10.28 -21.14 -14.46
N ASN A 129 -9.80 -20.35 -15.44
CA ASN A 129 -8.89 -20.81 -16.49
C ASN A 129 -7.43 -20.53 -16.15
N SER A 130 -7.14 -19.93 -14.98
CA SER A 130 -5.79 -19.47 -14.63
C SER A 130 -4.76 -20.60 -14.49
N SER A 131 -5.17 -21.84 -14.22
CA SER A 131 -4.28 -22.99 -14.18
C SER A 131 -3.78 -23.41 -15.56
N GLU A 132 -4.59 -23.22 -16.61
CA GLU A 132 -4.26 -23.60 -17.99
C GLU A 132 -3.63 -22.43 -18.75
N LYS A 133 -4.19 -21.24 -18.58
CA LYS A 133 -3.83 -20.00 -19.28
C LYS A 133 -2.93 -19.08 -18.45
N GLY A 134 -2.38 -19.58 -17.35
CA GLY A 134 -1.69 -18.74 -16.38
C GLY A 134 -0.48 -17.99 -16.91
N ASN A 135 0.15 -18.53 -17.96
CA ASN A 135 1.30 -17.96 -18.64
C ASN A 135 0.92 -17.08 -19.84
N ASP A 136 -0.37 -16.98 -20.17
CA ASP A 136 -0.84 -16.11 -21.25
C ASP A 136 -0.50 -14.66 -20.91
N MET A 137 0.02 -13.94 -21.89
CA MET A 137 0.34 -12.53 -21.76
C MET A 137 -0.90 -11.69 -22.00
N VAL A 138 -1.24 -10.85 -21.04
CA VAL A 138 -2.29 -9.83 -21.12
C VAL A 138 -1.64 -8.51 -21.47
N ASP A 139 -1.85 -8.05 -22.71
CA ASP A 139 -1.28 -6.82 -23.28
C ASP A 139 -2.35 -5.82 -23.75
N TYR A 140 -3.62 -6.14 -23.57
CA TYR A 140 -4.77 -5.36 -24.03
C TYR A 140 -5.41 -4.47 -22.95
N ILE A 141 -4.84 -4.42 -21.73
CA ILE A 141 -5.37 -3.55 -20.66
C ILE A 141 -4.75 -2.16 -20.77
N PRO A 142 -5.55 -1.09 -20.94
CA PRO A 142 -5.04 0.26 -21.11
C PRO A 142 -4.10 0.70 -19.99
N GLY A 143 -2.89 1.11 -20.39
CA GLY A 143 -1.90 1.68 -19.49
C GLY A 143 -1.21 0.68 -18.56
N ILE A 144 -1.39 -0.62 -18.77
CA ILE A 144 -0.68 -1.69 -18.05
C ILE A 144 0.31 -2.37 -19.02
N PRO A 145 1.60 -2.51 -18.65
CA PRO A 145 2.56 -3.27 -19.46
C PRO A 145 2.13 -4.74 -19.59
N PRO A 146 2.57 -5.47 -20.63
CA PRO A 146 2.28 -6.89 -20.78
C PRO A 146 2.50 -7.66 -19.48
N THR A 147 1.47 -8.35 -19.01
CA THR A 147 1.48 -9.02 -17.70
C THR A 147 0.93 -10.43 -17.83
N ARG A 148 1.57 -11.42 -17.19
CA ARG A 148 1.05 -12.79 -17.18
C ARG A 148 -0.30 -12.83 -16.47
N LEU A 149 -1.22 -13.66 -16.96
CA LEU A 149 -2.54 -13.80 -16.35
C LEU A 149 -2.46 -14.16 -14.85
N THR A 150 -1.53 -15.03 -14.48
CA THR A 150 -1.25 -15.40 -13.08
C THR A 150 -0.84 -14.24 -12.19
N ASP A 151 -0.08 -13.26 -12.68
CA ASP A 151 0.29 -12.09 -11.88
C ASP A 151 -0.91 -11.13 -11.69
N LEU A 152 -1.92 -11.16 -12.57
CA LEU A 152 -3.14 -10.31 -12.45
C LEU A 152 -4.23 -10.95 -11.57
N ILE A 153 -4.50 -12.24 -11.77
CA ILE A 153 -5.64 -12.95 -11.14
C ILE A 153 -5.25 -14.20 -10.36
N GLY A 154 -3.96 -14.49 -10.19
CA GLY A 154 -3.48 -15.64 -9.43
C GLY A 154 -4.06 -15.69 -8.02
N GLY A 155 -4.54 -16.86 -7.61
CA GLY A 155 -5.13 -17.08 -6.28
C GLY A 155 -6.46 -16.35 -6.04
N ARG A 156 -7.04 -15.70 -7.06
CA ARG A 156 -8.31 -14.98 -6.92
C ARG A 156 -9.49 -15.83 -7.38
N SER A 157 -10.60 -15.81 -6.63
CA SER A 157 -11.84 -16.44 -7.08
C SER A 157 -12.63 -15.52 -8.01
N GLU A 158 -13.46 -16.09 -8.89
CA GLU A 158 -14.36 -15.33 -9.74
C GLU A 158 -15.27 -14.40 -8.93
N ARG A 159 -15.85 -14.91 -7.83
CA ARG A 159 -16.67 -14.12 -6.90
C ARG A 159 -15.91 -12.91 -6.34
N MET A 160 -14.63 -13.07 -6.02
CA MET A 160 -13.81 -11.95 -5.54
C MET A 160 -13.57 -10.93 -6.65
N MET A 161 -13.30 -11.39 -7.88
CA MET A 161 -13.10 -10.50 -9.04
C MET A 161 -14.36 -9.71 -9.38
N GLN A 162 -15.53 -10.37 -9.42
CA GLN A 162 -16.82 -9.70 -9.63
C GLN A 162 -17.09 -8.64 -8.56
N LYS A 163 -16.76 -8.95 -7.29
CA LYS A 163 -16.89 -7.97 -6.19
C LYS A 163 -15.94 -6.78 -6.39
N MET A 164 -14.68 -7.00 -6.74
CA MET A 164 -13.72 -5.91 -7.01
C MET A 164 -14.13 -5.05 -8.21
N ARG A 165 -14.68 -5.66 -9.27
CA ARG A 165 -15.28 -4.94 -10.39
C ARG A 165 -16.43 -4.06 -9.92
N SER A 166 -17.35 -4.62 -9.12
CA SER A 166 -18.49 -3.87 -8.59
C SER A 166 -18.07 -2.67 -7.75
N ILE A 167 -16.89 -2.72 -7.11
CA ILE A 167 -16.33 -1.62 -6.33
C ILE A 167 -15.90 -0.47 -7.26
N VAL A 168 -15.13 -0.77 -8.31
CA VAL A 168 -14.65 0.28 -9.22
C VAL A 168 -15.77 0.91 -10.05
N ASP A 169 -16.87 0.19 -10.32
CA ASP A 169 -18.05 0.73 -11.01
C ASP A 169 -18.68 1.93 -10.26
N TRP A 170 -18.47 2.04 -8.94
CA TRP A 170 -18.97 3.19 -8.15
C TRP A 170 -18.24 4.50 -8.47
N VAL A 171 -17.09 4.45 -9.15
CA VAL A 171 -16.35 5.65 -9.55
C VAL A 171 -17.23 6.62 -10.35
N HIS A 172 -18.13 6.10 -11.19
CA HIS A 172 -19.07 6.90 -12.00
C HIS A 172 -20.14 7.64 -11.18
N ARG A 173 -20.24 7.36 -9.88
CA ARG A 173 -21.16 8.00 -8.95
C ARG A 173 -20.45 8.98 -8.01
N THR A 174 -19.20 9.31 -8.31
CA THR A 174 -18.36 10.24 -7.55
C THR A 174 -18.02 11.46 -8.40
N GLN A 175 -17.48 12.52 -7.78
CA GLN A 175 -17.09 13.75 -8.46
C GLN A 175 -15.58 13.83 -8.70
N TYR A 176 -14.79 13.05 -7.95
CA TYR A 176 -13.33 13.07 -8.04
C TYR A 176 -12.77 11.67 -7.81
N LEU A 177 -11.71 11.31 -8.55
CA LEU A 177 -10.90 10.13 -8.26
C LEU A 177 -9.53 10.56 -7.70
N LEU A 178 -9.24 10.17 -6.47
CA LEU A 178 -7.96 10.39 -5.81
C LEU A 178 -7.18 9.08 -5.81
N LEU A 179 -6.06 9.06 -6.52
CA LEU A 179 -5.15 7.92 -6.59
C LEU A 179 -4.00 8.14 -5.62
N SER A 180 -3.76 7.17 -4.73
CA SER A 180 -2.64 7.23 -3.77
C SER A 180 -1.26 7.21 -4.45
N SER A 181 -1.16 7.09 -5.77
CA SER A 181 0.09 6.94 -6.53
C SER A 181 0.79 8.27 -6.85
N VAL A 182 2.10 8.19 -7.15
CA VAL A 182 2.91 9.28 -7.73
C VAL A 182 2.73 9.27 -9.25
N TYR A 183 2.48 10.43 -9.86
CA TYR A 183 2.21 10.53 -11.29
C TYR A 183 3.34 9.96 -12.14
N GLU A 184 4.57 10.36 -11.88
CA GLU A 184 5.75 10.02 -12.66
C GLU A 184 5.99 8.50 -12.68
N ILE A 185 5.64 7.83 -11.58
CA ILE A 185 5.84 6.39 -11.39
C ILE A 185 4.78 5.55 -12.12
N GLU A 186 3.54 6.02 -12.20
CA GLU A 186 2.42 5.33 -12.88
C GLU A 186 1.82 6.14 -14.04
N SER A 187 2.62 6.98 -14.69
CA SER A 187 2.15 7.98 -15.67
C SER A 187 1.44 7.33 -16.87
N GLN A 188 1.97 6.21 -17.37
CA GLN A 188 1.35 5.45 -18.45
C GLN A 188 -0.07 5.02 -18.10
N THR A 189 -0.28 4.48 -16.90
CA THR A 189 -1.61 4.08 -16.42
C THR A 189 -2.53 5.27 -16.25
N VAL A 190 -2.06 6.32 -15.55
CA VAL A 190 -2.87 7.50 -15.25
C VAL A 190 -3.32 8.18 -16.54
N ASN A 191 -2.43 8.31 -17.53
CA ASN A 191 -2.77 8.91 -18.81
C ASN A 191 -3.76 8.06 -19.62
N ALA A 192 -3.69 6.72 -19.53
CA ALA A 192 -4.65 5.82 -20.16
C ALA A 192 -6.03 5.85 -19.50
N LEU A 193 -6.11 6.15 -18.20
CA LEU A 193 -7.37 6.26 -17.45
C LEU A 193 -8.12 7.56 -17.70
N LYS A 194 -7.41 8.68 -17.91
CA LYS A 194 -7.99 10.01 -18.14
C LYS A 194 -9.11 10.03 -19.20
N PRO A 195 -8.96 9.47 -20.41
CA PRO A 195 -10.04 9.48 -21.41
C PRO A 195 -11.20 8.52 -21.07
N SER A 196 -10.98 7.54 -20.21
CA SER A 196 -11.99 6.53 -19.85
C SER A 196 -12.96 7.01 -18.78
N LEU A 197 -12.65 8.09 -18.05
CA LEU A 197 -13.45 8.62 -16.96
C LEU A 197 -13.92 10.05 -17.25
N SER A 198 -15.18 10.33 -16.91
CA SER A 198 -15.77 11.67 -17.05
C SER A 198 -15.45 12.61 -15.88
N ILE A 199 -14.73 12.12 -14.88
CA ILE A 199 -14.39 12.85 -13.66
C ILE A 199 -12.89 13.15 -13.61
N PRO A 200 -12.48 14.26 -12.95
CA PRO A 200 -11.06 14.55 -12.75
C PRO A 200 -10.37 13.47 -11.89
N ILE A 201 -9.15 13.13 -12.30
CA ILE A 201 -8.26 12.19 -11.62
C ILE A 201 -7.10 12.99 -11.02
N TYR A 202 -6.83 12.82 -9.73
CA TYR A 202 -5.71 13.43 -9.03
C TYR A 202 -4.80 12.34 -8.45
N THR A 203 -3.54 12.33 -8.84
CA THR A 203 -2.50 11.53 -8.19
C THR A 203 -1.95 12.34 -7.02
N ILE A 204 -2.13 11.83 -5.81
CA ILE A 204 -1.86 12.54 -4.55
C ILE A 204 -0.79 11.80 -3.70
N GLY A 205 -0.11 10.82 -4.30
CA GLY A 205 0.89 10.01 -3.63
C GLY A 205 2.24 10.68 -3.43
N PRO A 206 3.15 10.03 -2.66
CA PRO A 206 2.89 8.86 -1.84
C PRO A 206 2.04 9.22 -0.62
N SER A 207 1.02 8.42 -0.28
CA SER A 207 0.17 8.66 0.89
C SER A 207 0.81 8.11 2.17
N ILE A 208 2.03 8.53 2.47
CA ILE A 208 2.84 8.06 3.62
C ILE A 208 3.12 9.22 4.59
N PRO A 209 3.47 8.97 5.86
CA PRO A 209 3.66 10.03 6.86
C PRO A 209 5.04 10.71 6.76
N TYR A 210 5.47 11.10 5.56
CA TYR A 210 6.82 11.66 5.34
C TYR A 210 7.06 13.01 6.05
N PHE A 211 6.00 13.76 6.36
CA PHE A 211 6.08 15.01 7.12
C PHE A 211 6.39 14.78 8.60
N GLU A 212 6.07 13.60 9.15
CA GLU A 212 6.35 13.24 10.55
C GLU A 212 7.81 12.85 10.78
N LEU A 213 8.58 12.61 9.70
CA LEU A 213 10.02 12.35 9.79
C LEU A 213 10.81 13.55 10.34
N GLN A 214 10.27 14.76 10.18
CA GLN A 214 10.88 16.01 10.66
C GLN A 214 10.51 16.31 12.12
N GLU A 215 9.48 15.65 12.66
CA GLU A 215 9.03 15.85 14.04
C GLU A 215 9.86 14.96 15.00
N ASN A 216 10.39 15.55 16.06
CA ASN A 216 11.07 14.80 17.11
C ASN A 216 10.08 13.82 17.74
N PRO A 217 10.42 12.52 17.86
CA PRO A 217 9.46 11.52 18.31
C PRO A 217 8.99 11.86 19.73
N SER A 218 7.68 11.78 19.96
CA SER A 218 7.16 11.48 21.30
C SER A 218 7.81 10.17 21.75
N SER A 219 8.63 10.25 22.79
CA SER A 219 9.52 9.19 23.29
C SER A 219 8.79 7.88 23.59
N ASN A 220 8.73 6.96 22.61
CA ASN A 220 8.42 5.55 22.85
C ASN A 220 9.73 4.76 22.96
N SER A 221 9.88 3.97 24.03
CA SER A 221 11.12 3.23 24.36
C SER A 221 11.59 2.26 23.27
N ASP A 222 10.64 1.63 22.56
CA ASP A 222 10.96 0.63 21.53
C ASP A 222 11.50 1.28 20.25
N SER A 223 11.02 2.48 19.90
CA SER A 223 11.56 3.26 18.79
C SER A 223 13.01 3.67 19.07
N ASP A 224 13.29 4.04 20.32
CA ASP A 224 14.63 4.43 20.76
C ASP A 224 15.62 3.23 20.72
N TYR A 225 15.18 2.03 21.11
CA TYR A 225 15.99 0.81 20.98
C TYR A 225 16.34 0.47 19.53
N ILE A 226 15.35 0.48 18.62
CA ILE A 226 15.56 0.14 17.21
C ILE A 226 16.53 1.13 16.56
N THR A 227 16.33 2.43 16.77
CA THR A 227 17.22 3.46 16.23
C THR A 227 18.63 3.29 16.76
N LYS A 228 18.82 3.10 18.07
CA LYS A 228 20.16 2.86 18.65
C LYS A 228 20.84 1.61 18.11
N TRP A 229 20.09 0.57 17.79
CA TRP A 229 20.64 -0.63 17.17
C TRP A 229 21.09 -0.35 15.73
N LEU A 230 20.27 0.38 14.96
CA LEU A 230 20.57 0.77 13.58
C LEU A 230 21.77 1.74 13.48
N ASP A 231 21.92 2.65 14.44
CA ASP A 231 23.03 3.62 14.53
C ASP A 231 24.41 2.95 14.66
N ARG A 232 24.44 1.72 15.18
CA ARG A 232 25.67 0.93 15.36
C ARG A 232 26.05 0.13 14.12
N GLN A 233 25.19 0.09 13.10
CA GLN A 233 25.40 -0.70 11.90
C GLN A 233 26.10 0.12 10.81
N LEU A 234 26.82 -0.56 9.92
CA LEU A 234 27.42 0.07 8.76
C LEU A 234 26.35 0.55 7.78
N GLY A 235 26.68 1.56 6.97
CA GLY A 235 25.81 2.06 5.91
C GLY A 235 25.36 0.96 4.95
N SER A 236 24.06 0.94 4.62
CA SER A 236 23.45 -0.02 3.71
C SER A 236 23.73 -1.50 4.00
N SER A 237 23.95 -1.86 5.27
CA SER A 237 24.33 -3.21 5.70
C SER A 237 23.19 -4.03 6.32
N VAL A 238 22.03 -3.43 6.58
CA VAL A 238 20.87 -4.10 7.20
C VAL A 238 19.78 -4.37 6.17
N LEU A 239 19.33 -5.63 6.10
CA LEU A 239 18.11 -6.01 5.40
C LEU A 239 16.90 -5.83 6.33
N PHE A 240 16.00 -4.92 5.99
CA PHE A 240 14.75 -4.77 6.70
C PHE A 240 13.70 -5.75 6.16
N VAL A 241 13.01 -6.48 7.03
CA VAL A 241 12.03 -7.51 6.67
C VAL A 241 10.68 -7.18 7.31
N SER A 242 9.64 -7.02 6.50
CA SER A 242 8.26 -6.79 6.95
C SER A 242 7.26 -7.37 5.96
N LEU A 243 6.50 -8.37 6.41
CA LEU A 243 5.55 -9.11 5.57
C LEU A 243 4.09 -8.66 5.76
N GLY A 244 3.89 -7.42 6.22
CA GLY A 244 2.58 -6.79 6.32
C GLY A 244 1.77 -7.16 7.56
N SER A 245 0.53 -6.67 7.59
CA SER A 245 -0.34 -6.73 8.78
C SER A 245 -1.58 -7.60 8.63
N LEU A 246 -2.07 -7.76 7.40
CA LEU A 246 -3.41 -8.27 7.14
C LEU A 246 -3.45 -9.77 6.90
N VAL A 247 -2.44 -10.31 6.21
CA VAL A 247 -2.38 -11.71 5.83
C VAL A 247 -1.14 -12.34 6.47
N SER A 248 -1.35 -13.38 7.27
CA SER A 248 -0.27 -14.08 7.96
C SER A 248 0.41 -15.07 7.02
N VAL A 249 1.74 -15.01 6.96
CA VAL A 249 2.57 -16.08 6.39
C VAL A 249 2.50 -17.30 7.31
N SER A 250 2.50 -18.52 6.77
CA SER A 250 2.48 -19.72 7.60
C SER A 250 3.75 -19.84 8.43
N SER A 251 3.67 -20.43 9.63
CA SER A 251 4.84 -20.60 10.51
C SER A 251 5.96 -21.38 9.82
N SER A 252 5.62 -22.44 9.06
CA SER A 252 6.59 -23.19 8.24
C SER A 252 7.33 -22.30 7.24
N LYS A 253 6.64 -21.35 6.60
CA LYS A 253 7.30 -20.43 5.68
C LYS A 253 8.13 -19.38 6.42
N MET A 254 7.70 -18.93 7.59
CA MET A 254 8.54 -18.08 8.45
C MET A 254 9.81 -18.81 8.89
N ASP A 255 9.74 -20.12 9.15
CA ASP A 255 10.92 -20.92 9.52
C ASP A 255 11.91 -21.03 8.37
N GLU A 256 11.44 -21.17 7.13
CA GLU A 256 12.29 -21.12 5.93
C GLU A 256 12.98 -19.75 5.79
N ILE A 257 12.25 -18.66 6.01
CA ILE A 257 12.80 -17.30 5.96
C ILE A 257 13.84 -17.12 7.07
N ALA A 258 13.54 -17.56 8.29
CA ALA A 258 14.46 -17.50 9.42
C ALA A 258 15.75 -18.28 9.15
N ALA A 259 15.63 -19.50 8.60
CA ALA A 259 16.78 -20.29 8.19
C ALA A 259 17.61 -19.57 7.12
N GLY A 260 16.96 -19.02 6.09
CA GLY A 260 17.64 -18.27 5.04
C GLY A 260 18.36 -17.03 5.55
N LEU A 261 17.75 -16.25 6.45
CA LEU A 261 18.37 -15.07 7.08
C LEU A 261 19.59 -15.48 7.92
N ARG A 262 19.45 -16.48 8.79
CA ARG A 262 20.56 -16.99 9.62
C ARG A 262 21.72 -17.47 8.75
N ASP A 263 21.43 -18.28 7.73
CA ASP A 263 22.45 -18.93 6.92
C ASP A 263 23.06 -17.96 5.88
N SER A 264 22.43 -16.80 5.64
CA SER A 264 23.00 -15.72 4.82
C SER A 264 24.17 -15.01 5.49
N ASN A 265 24.22 -14.97 6.83
CA ASN A 265 25.11 -14.12 7.63
C ASN A 265 24.97 -12.60 7.37
N GLU A 266 23.91 -12.16 6.69
CA GLU A 266 23.58 -10.74 6.55
C GLU A 266 22.89 -10.20 7.80
N ARG A 267 23.06 -8.91 8.07
CA ARG A 267 22.37 -8.26 9.18
C ARG A 267 20.93 -8.01 8.83
N PHE A 268 20.01 -8.24 9.77
CA PHE A 268 18.59 -8.03 9.52
C PHE A 268 17.85 -7.37 10.68
N LEU A 269 16.78 -6.65 10.33
CA LEU A 269 15.75 -6.22 11.26
C LEU A 269 14.43 -6.78 10.76
N TRP A 270 13.80 -7.68 11.52
CA TRP A 270 12.54 -8.31 11.13
C TRP A 270 11.37 -7.92 12.03
N VAL A 271 10.34 -7.32 11.44
CA VAL A 271 9.03 -7.13 12.07
C VAL A 271 8.19 -8.40 11.93
N ALA A 272 7.91 -9.06 13.06
CA ALA A 272 7.28 -10.38 13.10
C ALA A 272 6.02 -10.47 13.98
N ARG A 273 5.50 -9.35 14.51
CA ARG A 273 4.25 -9.31 15.29
C ARG A 273 4.20 -10.37 16.40
N ASP A 274 3.16 -11.21 16.42
CA ASP A 274 2.93 -12.24 17.42
C ASP A 274 3.98 -13.37 17.37
N GLU A 275 4.68 -13.53 16.24
CA GLU A 275 5.75 -14.52 16.04
C GLU A 275 7.12 -14.00 16.51
N ALA A 276 7.21 -12.72 16.92
CA ALA A 276 8.49 -12.10 17.26
C ALA A 276 9.22 -12.83 18.40
N SER A 277 8.52 -13.24 19.46
CA SER A 277 9.16 -13.96 20.58
C SER A 277 9.75 -15.30 20.12
N ARG A 278 9.01 -16.07 19.31
CA ARG A 278 9.48 -17.36 18.79
C ARG A 278 10.67 -17.18 17.85
N LEU A 279 10.59 -16.22 16.94
CA LEU A 279 11.65 -15.97 15.97
C LEU A 279 12.92 -15.41 16.60
N LYS A 280 12.82 -14.65 17.70
CA LYS A 280 13.99 -14.23 18.50
C LYS A 280 14.81 -15.41 19.03
N GLU A 281 14.16 -16.52 19.35
CA GLU A 281 14.85 -17.73 19.84
C GLU A 281 15.52 -18.53 18.71
N LEU A 282 15.01 -18.41 17.48
CA LEU A 282 15.48 -19.15 16.31
C LEU A 282 16.60 -18.45 15.52
N LEU A 283 16.69 -17.13 15.68
CA LEU A 283 17.58 -16.27 14.91
C LEU A 283 18.73 -15.72 15.77
N PRO A 284 19.90 -15.40 15.17
CA PRO A 284 20.98 -14.76 15.90
C PRO A 284 20.53 -13.37 16.37
N GLY A 285 20.81 -13.06 17.64
CA GLY A 285 20.59 -11.73 18.22
C GLY A 285 21.85 -10.86 18.22
N GLY A 286 21.78 -9.73 18.92
CA GLY A 286 22.91 -8.80 19.05
C GLY A 286 23.13 -7.99 17.77
N ASP A 287 24.39 -7.81 17.36
CA ASP A 287 24.73 -6.98 16.20
C ASP A 287 24.38 -7.66 14.85
N SER A 288 24.13 -8.97 14.84
CA SER A 288 23.76 -9.72 13.63
C SER A 288 22.29 -9.57 13.25
N GLY A 289 21.42 -9.19 14.19
CA GLY A 289 20.02 -8.94 13.87
C GLY A 289 19.11 -8.77 15.07
N ILE A 290 17.96 -8.17 14.81
CA ILE A 290 16.89 -8.00 15.80
C ILE A 290 15.53 -8.37 15.19
N VAL A 291 14.68 -8.97 16.01
CA VAL A 291 13.29 -9.27 15.67
C VAL A 291 12.40 -8.45 16.60
N VAL A 292 11.40 -7.75 16.06
CA VAL A 292 10.51 -6.89 16.84
C VAL A 292 9.04 -7.14 16.48
N PRO A 293 8.10 -6.94 17.41
CA PRO A 293 6.68 -7.11 17.09
C PRO A 293 6.16 -5.98 16.17
N TRP A 294 6.73 -4.78 16.29
CA TRP A 294 6.31 -3.59 15.56
C TRP A 294 7.46 -2.57 15.49
N CYS A 295 7.45 -1.71 14.48
CA CYS A 295 8.32 -0.54 14.38
C CYS A 295 7.65 0.59 13.59
N ASP A 296 8.17 1.81 13.73
CA ASP A 296 7.92 2.87 12.74
C ASP A 296 8.68 2.51 11.46
N GLN A 297 7.96 1.90 10.51
CA GLN A 297 8.54 1.35 9.30
C GLN A 297 9.21 2.41 8.42
N LEU A 298 8.57 3.58 8.24
CA LEU A 298 9.13 4.64 7.39
C LEU A 298 10.44 5.19 7.99
N ARG A 299 10.51 5.37 9.32
CA ARG A 299 11.76 5.76 10.00
C ARG A 299 12.87 4.72 9.86
N VAL A 300 12.52 3.43 9.96
CA VAL A 300 13.49 2.35 9.76
C VAL A 300 13.99 2.33 8.30
N LEU A 301 13.08 2.37 7.32
CA LEU A 301 13.43 2.35 5.90
C LEU A 301 14.32 3.54 5.50
N THR A 302 14.10 4.71 6.09
CA THR A 302 14.89 5.91 5.81
C THR A 302 16.22 5.98 6.58
N HIS A 303 16.50 5.00 7.44
CA HIS A 303 17.75 4.97 8.21
C HIS A 303 18.95 4.61 7.31
N PRO A 304 20.09 5.33 7.37
CA PRO A 304 21.24 5.11 6.47
C PRO A 304 21.85 3.71 6.49
N SER A 305 21.70 2.97 7.59
CA SER A 305 22.21 1.60 7.71
C SER A 305 21.33 0.56 7.02
N VAL A 306 20.08 0.87 6.66
CA VAL A 306 19.22 -0.04 5.91
C VAL A 306 19.65 -0.04 4.45
N GLY A 307 19.96 -1.22 3.94
CA GLY A 307 20.43 -1.45 2.57
C GLY A 307 19.39 -2.07 1.65
N GLY A 308 18.31 -2.64 2.17
CA GLY A 308 17.29 -3.23 1.33
C GLY A 308 16.04 -3.58 2.10
N PHE A 309 14.96 -3.82 1.35
CA PHE A 309 13.65 -4.08 1.93
C PHE A 309 13.04 -5.38 1.41
N TRP A 310 12.96 -6.38 2.28
CA TRP A 310 12.14 -7.56 2.05
C TRP A 310 10.69 -7.31 2.46
N THR A 311 9.80 -7.27 1.46
CA THR A 311 8.39 -6.91 1.61
C THR A 311 7.43 -7.96 1.06
N HIS A 312 6.23 -8.01 1.64
CA HIS A 312 5.08 -8.71 1.07
C HIS A 312 4.44 -8.03 -0.16
N CYS A 313 4.99 -6.91 -0.63
CA CYS A 313 4.51 -6.16 -1.80
C CYS A 313 3.16 -5.46 -1.61
N GLY A 314 2.76 -5.16 -0.36
CA GLY A 314 1.62 -4.27 -0.10
C GLY A 314 1.94 -2.83 -0.54
N TRP A 315 0.98 -2.16 -1.19
CA TRP A 315 1.22 -0.87 -1.85
C TRP A 315 1.79 0.21 -0.92
N ASN A 316 1.27 0.38 0.30
CA ASN A 316 1.79 1.37 1.24
C ASN A 316 3.27 1.13 1.58
N SER A 317 3.67 -0.13 1.79
CA SER A 317 5.07 -0.48 2.04
C SER A 317 5.95 -0.23 0.81
N ILE A 318 5.43 -0.47 -0.40
CA ILE A 318 6.13 -0.12 -1.63
C ILE A 318 6.37 1.39 -1.71
N GLN A 319 5.37 2.21 -1.36
CA GLN A 319 5.53 3.67 -1.35
C GLN A 319 6.58 4.15 -0.35
N GLU A 320 6.60 3.58 0.87
CA GLU A 320 7.63 3.90 1.85
C GLU A 320 9.03 3.46 1.38
N GLY A 321 9.15 2.28 0.75
CA GLY A 321 10.42 1.80 0.20
C GLY A 321 10.93 2.63 -0.98
N ILE A 322 10.03 3.07 -1.86
CA ILE A 322 10.35 4.01 -2.95
C ILE A 322 10.81 5.34 -2.38
N TYR A 323 10.08 5.89 -1.40
CA TYR A 323 10.47 7.12 -0.72
C TYR A 323 11.86 6.99 -0.05
N ALA A 324 12.17 5.83 0.52
CA ALA A 324 13.49 5.57 1.10
C ALA A 324 14.59 5.30 0.05
N GLY A 325 14.23 4.98 -1.20
CA GLY A 325 15.17 4.65 -2.27
C GLY A 325 15.85 3.30 -2.09
N LEU A 326 15.16 2.33 -1.48
CA LEU A 326 15.68 1.00 -1.22
C LEU A 326 15.31 0.00 -2.33
N PRO A 327 16.21 -0.92 -2.69
CA PRO A 327 15.85 -2.07 -3.52
C PRO A 327 14.97 -3.04 -2.73
N PHE A 328 14.23 -3.90 -3.44
CA PHE A 328 13.24 -4.81 -2.84
C PHE A 328 13.61 -6.30 -3.00
N LEU A 329 13.40 -7.07 -1.94
CA LEU A 329 13.13 -8.50 -2.03
C LEU A 329 11.61 -8.71 -1.92
N ALA A 330 11.00 -9.14 -3.02
CA ALA A 330 9.55 -9.20 -3.18
C ALA A 330 9.02 -10.60 -2.91
N TYR A 331 8.19 -10.76 -1.88
CA TYR A 331 7.52 -12.03 -1.56
C TYR A 331 6.01 -11.83 -1.43
N PRO A 332 5.24 -11.88 -2.52
CA PRO A 332 3.80 -11.68 -2.46
C PRO A 332 3.11 -12.78 -1.66
N VAL A 333 2.08 -12.41 -0.89
CA VAL A 333 1.32 -13.34 -0.04
C VAL A 333 -0.12 -13.48 -0.52
N ALA A 334 -0.81 -12.39 -0.85
CA ALA A 334 -2.20 -12.40 -1.29
C ALA A 334 -2.65 -11.13 -2.03
N MET A 335 -3.89 -11.14 -2.52
CA MET A 335 -4.59 -9.97 -3.07
C MET A 335 -3.88 -9.34 -4.29
N ASP A 336 -3.49 -8.08 -4.21
CA ASP A 336 -2.79 -7.30 -5.23
C ASP A 336 -1.28 -7.55 -5.27
N GLN A 337 -0.76 -8.33 -4.32
CA GLN A 337 0.68 -8.41 -4.09
C GLN A 337 1.43 -9.12 -5.21
N ASP A 338 0.86 -10.14 -5.86
CA ASP A 338 1.50 -10.80 -7.01
C ASP A 338 1.71 -9.82 -8.17
N TYR A 339 0.69 -9.01 -8.46
CA TYR A 339 0.76 -7.95 -9.46
C TYR A 339 1.79 -6.88 -9.07
N ASN A 340 1.77 -6.43 -7.81
CA ASN A 340 2.76 -5.47 -7.31
C ASN A 340 4.19 -6.04 -7.34
N CYS A 341 4.36 -7.33 -7.07
CA CYS A 341 5.64 -8.02 -7.19
C CYS A 341 6.13 -8.01 -8.65
N LYS A 342 5.23 -8.23 -9.61
CA LYS A 342 5.56 -8.10 -11.04
C LYS A 342 6.01 -6.67 -11.37
N ILE A 343 5.33 -5.65 -10.84
CA ILE A 343 5.73 -4.25 -11.05
C ILE A 343 7.15 -4.00 -10.53
N ILE A 344 7.46 -4.45 -9.31
CA ILE A 344 8.78 -4.29 -8.69
C ILE A 344 9.89 -4.95 -9.52
N VAL A 345 9.66 -6.19 -9.95
CA VAL A 345 10.71 -7.06 -10.51
C VAL A 345 10.85 -6.87 -12.01
N ASP A 346 9.73 -6.83 -12.74
CA ASP A 346 9.73 -6.88 -14.21
C ASP A 346 9.65 -5.46 -14.82
N ASP A 347 8.79 -4.59 -14.28
CA ASP A 347 8.53 -3.26 -14.86
C ASP A 347 9.58 -2.24 -14.40
N TRP A 348 9.68 -2.03 -13.08
CA TRP A 348 10.62 -1.06 -12.51
C TRP A 348 12.04 -1.62 -12.40
N LYS A 349 12.15 -2.95 -12.24
CA LYS A 349 13.43 -3.66 -12.05
C LYS A 349 14.22 -3.13 -10.85
N VAL A 350 13.51 -2.88 -9.76
CA VAL A 350 14.08 -2.34 -8.50
C VAL A 350 14.21 -3.41 -7.42
N GLY A 351 14.06 -4.68 -7.78
CA GLY A 351 14.12 -5.78 -6.83
C GLY A 351 14.02 -7.15 -7.46
N TRP A 352 14.10 -8.19 -6.63
CA TRP A 352 14.03 -9.59 -7.03
C TRP A 352 12.88 -10.29 -6.33
N ARG A 353 12.21 -11.21 -7.05
CA ARG A 353 11.19 -12.09 -6.46
C ARG A 353 11.87 -13.15 -5.61
N VAL A 354 11.41 -13.33 -4.37
CA VAL A 354 11.91 -14.39 -3.49
C VAL A 354 11.29 -15.72 -3.90
N GLY A 355 12.14 -16.63 -4.38
CA GLY A 355 11.75 -17.97 -4.79
C GLY A 355 11.60 -18.97 -3.63
N LYS A 356 11.36 -20.24 -3.98
CA LYS A 356 11.26 -21.35 -3.02
C LYS A 356 12.61 -21.94 -2.60
N HIS A 357 13.69 -21.60 -3.29
CA HIS A 357 15.00 -22.23 -3.12
C HIS A 357 16.08 -21.19 -2.86
N ASP A 358 17.08 -21.57 -2.05
CA ASP A 358 18.28 -20.80 -1.70
C ASP A 358 18.03 -19.33 -1.28
N ILE A 359 17.19 -19.14 -0.25
CA ILE A 359 16.97 -17.83 0.35
C ILE A 359 18.28 -17.21 0.82
N ALA A 360 19.19 -18.01 1.40
CA ALA A 360 20.45 -17.52 1.94
C ALA A 360 21.36 -16.95 0.84
N GLY A 361 21.50 -17.65 -0.29
CA GLY A 361 22.26 -17.17 -1.45
C GLY A 361 21.65 -15.93 -2.08
N LEU A 362 20.31 -15.88 -2.19
CA LEU A 362 19.60 -14.70 -2.68
C LEU A 362 19.86 -13.49 -1.80
N VAL A 363 19.74 -13.63 -0.48
CA VAL A 363 19.96 -12.54 0.49
C VAL A 363 21.41 -12.05 0.44
N ARG A 364 22.41 -12.95 0.43
CA ARG A 364 23.83 -12.57 0.29
C ARG A 364 24.09 -11.77 -0.97
N LYS A 365 23.66 -12.29 -2.13
CA LYS A 365 23.85 -11.60 -3.42
C LYS A 365 23.14 -10.25 -3.44
N PHE A 366 21.95 -10.15 -2.85
CA PHE A 366 21.16 -8.92 -2.82
C PHE A 366 21.78 -7.83 -1.93
N MET A 367 22.41 -8.23 -0.82
CA MET A 367 23.06 -7.32 0.11
C MET A 367 24.52 -7.01 -0.26
N ASP A 368 25.12 -7.78 -1.18
CA ASP A 368 26.44 -7.48 -1.73
C ASP A 368 26.41 -6.16 -2.53
N LEU A 369 27.14 -5.15 -2.04
CA LEU A 369 27.26 -3.84 -2.68
C LEU A 369 28.22 -3.85 -3.88
N GLY A 370 29.02 -4.92 -4.06
CA GLY A 370 29.92 -5.12 -5.19
C GLY A 370 29.31 -5.94 -6.33
N ASP A 371 28.18 -6.61 -6.12
CA ASP A 371 27.49 -7.36 -7.16
C ASP A 371 26.83 -6.40 -8.18
N SER A 372 27.05 -6.65 -9.48
CA SER A 372 26.59 -5.75 -10.54
C SER A 372 25.06 -5.68 -10.67
N GLU A 373 24.35 -6.77 -10.40
CA GLU A 373 22.89 -6.79 -10.48
C GLU A 373 22.29 -6.08 -9.26
N SER A 374 22.85 -6.30 -8.07
CA SER A 374 22.53 -5.57 -6.83
C SER A 374 22.73 -4.06 -7.00
N MET A 375 23.86 -3.63 -7.57
CA MET A 375 24.13 -2.22 -7.86
C MET A 375 23.09 -1.62 -8.82
N GLU A 376 22.69 -2.35 -9.87
CA GLU A 376 21.72 -1.84 -10.84
C GLU A 376 20.32 -1.69 -10.23
N VAL A 377 19.85 -2.65 -9.43
CA VAL A 377 18.53 -2.51 -8.75
C VAL A 377 18.53 -1.36 -7.75
N ARG A 378 19.65 -1.11 -7.04
CA ARG A 378 19.84 0.04 -6.14
C ARG A 378 19.82 1.37 -6.90
N ARG A 379 20.52 1.44 -8.04
CA ARG A 379 20.53 2.63 -8.90
C ARG A 379 19.11 2.97 -9.39
N ARG A 380 18.34 1.97 -9.80
CA ARG A 380 16.93 2.15 -10.21
C ARG A 380 16.04 2.55 -9.05
N ALA A 381 16.20 1.95 -7.87
CA ALA A 381 15.46 2.33 -6.68
C ALA A 381 15.72 3.80 -6.30
N LYS A 382 16.99 4.25 -6.41
CA LYS A 382 17.37 5.66 -6.21
C LYS A 382 16.70 6.60 -7.20
N HIS A 383 16.59 6.20 -8.47
CA HIS A 383 15.87 6.98 -9.46
C HIS A 383 14.36 7.11 -9.12
N LEU A 384 13.72 6.03 -8.66
CA LEU A 384 12.31 6.13 -8.21
C LEU A 384 12.16 7.04 -6.97
N GLN A 385 13.14 7.04 -6.06
CA GLN A 385 13.16 7.99 -4.94
C GLN A 385 13.23 9.44 -5.43
N GLU A 386 14.09 9.74 -6.40
CA GLU A 386 14.20 11.09 -6.96
C GLU A 386 12.88 11.56 -7.56
N LEU A 387 12.20 10.71 -8.34
CA LEU A 387 10.87 10.99 -8.88
C LEU A 387 9.84 11.23 -7.77
N CYS A 388 9.84 10.38 -6.75
CA CYS A 388 8.95 10.48 -5.60
C CYS A 388 9.14 11.79 -4.82
N HIS A 389 10.40 12.14 -4.52
CA HIS A 389 10.74 13.39 -3.83
C HIS A 389 10.42 14.63 -4.67
N HIS A 390 10.67 14.57 -5.98
CA HIS A 390 10.33 15.67 -6.88
C HIS A 390 8.82 15.90 -6.94
N ALA A 391 8.02 14.83 -7.00
CA ALA A 391 6.56 14.91 -7.07
C ALA A 391 5.90 15.59 -5.84
N ILE A 392 6.49 15.44 -4.65
CA ILE A 392 6.02 16.09 -3.42
C ILE A 392 6.70 17.44 -3.14
N GLY A 393 7.63 17.87 -4.00
CA GLY A 393 8.27 19.18 -3.89
C GLY A 393 7.31 20.32 -4.27
N PRO A 394 7.69 21.59 -4.05
CA PRO A 394 6.83 22.76 -4.29
C PRO A 394 6.24 22.85 -5.71
N ASP A 395 6.98 22.41 -6.72
CA ASP A 395 6.55 22.40 -8.13
C ASP A 395 6.22 20.97 -8.64
N GLY A 396 6.10 20.03 -7.71
CA GLY A 396 5.87 18.62 -8.01
C GLY A 396 4.43 18.32 -8.42
N SER A 397 4.25 17.22 -9.14
CA SER A 397 2.94 16.80 -9.66
C SER A 397 1.92 16.48 -8.55
N SER A 398 2.35 15.84 -7.46
CA SER A 398 1.48 15.51 -6.33
C SER A 398 1.06 16.77 -5.57
N GLU A 399 2.00 17.67 -5.27
CA GLU A 399 1.68 18.97 -4.63
C GLU A 399 0.72 19.79 -5.50
N THR A 400 0.97 19.84 -6.83
CA THR A 400 0.10 20.52 -7.79
C THR A 400 -1.31 19.91 -7.82
N ASN A 401 -1.42 18.58 -7.84
CA ASN A 401 -2.71 17.89 -7.85
C ASN A 401 -3.48 18.09 -6.54
N ILE A 402 -2.79 18.06 -5.40
CA ILE A 402 -3.38 18.35 -4.08
C ILE A 402 -3.93 19.78 -4.07
N CYS A 403 -3.11 20.77 -4.46
CA CYS A 403 -3.54 22.17 -4.53
C CYS A 403 -4.72 22.37 -5.50
N THR A 404 -4.68 21.71 -6.66
CA THR A 404 -5.77 21.78 -7.65
C THR A 404 -7.06 21.16 -7.11
N PHE A 405 -6.98 19.98 -6.50
CA PHE A 405 -8.12 19.33 -5.85
C PHE A 405 -8.72 20.21 -4.74
N ILE A 406 -7.86 20.82 -3.91
CA ILE A 406 -8.30 21.79 -2.89
C ILE A 406 -9.01 22.99 -3.52
N GLY A 407 -8.51 23.49 -4.65
CA GLY A 407 -9.12 24.59 -5.39
C GLY A 407 -10.52 24.25 -5.93
N THR A 408 -10.74 23.01 -6.40
CA THR A 408 -12.00 22.64 -7.04
C THR A 408 -13.17 22.52 -6.07
N PHE A 409 -12.98 21.93 -4.88
CA PHE A 409 -14.10 21.83 -3.93
C PHE A 409 -14.37 23.12 -3.13
N ARG A 410 -13.47 24.13 -3.22
CA ARG A 410 -13.76 25.49 -2.73
C ARG A 410 -14.68 26.27 -3.66
N ALA A 411 -14.70 25.92 -4.95
CA ALA A 411 -15.52 26.57 -5.96
C ALA A 411 -16.94 26.01 -6.05
N LEU A 412 -17.27 25.00 -5.24
CA LEU A 412 -18.62 24.47 -5.11
C LEU A 412 -19.49 25.51 -4.36
N PRO A 413 -20.63 25.92 -4.93
CA PRO A 413 -21.47 27.00 -4.42
C PRO A 413 -22.09 26.73 -3.05
#